data_AF-A0A2L2YYT8-F1
#
_entry.id   AF-A0A2L2YYT8-F1
#
_cell.length_a   1.000
_cell.length_b   1.000
_cell.length_c   1.000
_cell.angle_alpha   90.00
_cell.angle_beta   90.00
_cell.angle_gamma   90.00
#
_symmetry.space_group_name_H-M   'P 1'
#
loop_
_entity.id
_entity.type
_entity.pdbx_description
1 polymer ?
#
loop_
_entity_poly.entity_id
_entity_poly.type
_entity_poly.pdbx_seq_one_letter_code
_entity_poly.pdbx_strand_id
1 'polypeptide(L)'
;LKDAEQADALFFKDRFLWPFYKRKPHQVWILFLLECPLHTQAFKNLKNVFNWTATYRHDSDLVAPYEKFVPYNSSIKFVSGQKKYAVEENRNYAANKS
;
A
#
# COMPACT_ATOMS: atom_id res chain seq x y z
N LEU A 1 -19.28 0.75 7.89
CA LEU A 1 -19.75 1.89 7.06
C LEU A 1 -20.32 3.04 7.88
N LYS A 2 -21.02 2.81 9.00
CA LYS A 2 -21.49 3.91 9.88
C LYS A 2 -20.36 4.86 10.32
N ASP A 3 -19.18 4.31 10.63
CA ASP A 3 -18.03 5.12 11.03
C ASP A 3 -17.44 5.93 9.85
N ALA A 4 -17.60 5.42 8.63
CA ALA A 4 -17.12 6.06 7.40
C ALA A 4 -17.88 7.36 7.09
N GLU A 5 -19.15 7.49 7.50
CA GLU A 5 -19.93 8.72 7.34
C GLU A 5 -19.53 9.82 8.34
N GLN A 6 -18.90 9.45 9.45
CA GLN A 6 -18.50 10.37 10.53
C GLN A 6 -17.01 10.69 10.49
N ALA A 7 -16.23 9.93 9.72
CA ALA A 7 -14.80 10.13 9.59
C ALA A 7 -14.47 11.42 8.81
N ASP A 8 -13.47 12.15 9.29
CA ASP A 8 -12.91 13.32 8.59
C ASP A 8 -12.06 12.93 7.38
N ALA A 9 -11.46 11.74 7.39
CA ALA A 9 -10.63 11.22 6.31
C ALA A 9 -10.89 9.75 6.05
N LEU A 10 -10.84 9.36 4.77
CA LEU A 10 -11.00 7.97 4.33
C LEU A 10 -9.88 7.56 3.40
N PHE A 11 -9.27 6.42 3.74
CA PHE A 11 -8.29 5.76 2.90
C PHE A 11 -8.97 4.69 2.04
N PHE A 12 -8.80 4.82 0.73
CA PHE A 12 -9.21 3.81 -0.24
C PHE A 12 -7.95 3.05 -0.67
N LYS A 13 -7.75 1.87 -0.08
CA LYS A 13 -6.59 1.01 -0.33
C LYS A 13 -6.87 0.09 -1.52
N ASP A 14 -6.00 0.16 -2.53
CA ASP A 14 -5.92 -0.69 -3.74
C ASP A 14 -7.13 -0.66 -4.70
N ARG A 15 -8.34 -0.53 -4.17
CA ARG A 15 -9.58 -0.61 -4.93
C ARG A 15 -10.55 0.47 -4.46
N PHE A 16 -11.28 1.04 -5.41
CA PHE A 16 -12.32 2.03 -5.14
C PHE A 16 -13.67 1.52 -5.59
N LEU A 17 -14.60 1.50 -4.63
CA LEU A 17 -16.01 1.26 -4.86
C LEU A 17 -16.76 2.47 -4.35
N TRP A 18 -17.76 2.92 -5.12
CA TRP A 18 -18.62 4.01 -4.69
C TRP A 18 -19.32 3.60 -3.39
N PRO A 19 -19.13 4.36 -2.29
CA PRO A 19 -19.85 4.08 -1.07
C PRO A 19 -21.34 4.34 -1.27
N PHE A 20 -22.17 3.58 -0.55
CA PHE A 20 -23.63 3.75 -0.58
C PHE A 20 -24.12 5.01 0.14
N TYR A 21 -23.21 5.80 0.72
CA TYR A 21 -23.52 7.06 1.38
C TYR A 21 -22.95 8.24 0.62
N LYS A 22 -23.57 9.41 0.78
CA LYS A 22 -23.11 10.64 0.16
C LYS A 22 -21.92 11.20 0.93
N ARG A 23 -20.81 11.41 0.23
CA ARG A 23 -19.63 12.09 0.76
C ARG A 23 -20.01 13.45 1.35
N LYS A 24 -19.65 13.69 2.62
CA LYS A 24 -19.85 15.00 3.25
C LYS A 24 -18.75 15.99 2.84
N PRO A 25 -19.03 17.30 2.78
CA PRO A 25 -18.07 18.30 2.28
C PRO A 25 -16.74 18.37 3.05
N HIS A 26 -16.74 18.05 4.35
CA HIS A 26 -15.53 18.06 5.18
C HIS A 26 -14.65 16.82 5.00
N GLN A 27 -15.18 15.75 4.38
CA GLN A 27 -14.44 14.50 4.28
C GLN A 27 -13.36 14.61 3.22
N VAL A 28 -12.15 14.20 3.59
CA VAL A 28 -11.02 14.06 2.70
C VAL A 28 -10.94 12.61 2.22
N TRP A 29 -10.98 12.40 0.92
CA TRP A 29 -10.84 11.08 0.32
C TRP A 29 -9.43 10.91 -0.21
N ILE A 30 -8.74 9.88 0.27
CA ILE A 30 -7.33 9.63 0.04
C ILE A 30 -7.21 8.31 -0.72
N LEU A 31 -6.64 8.36 -1.93
CA LEU A 31 -6.31 7.16 -2.68
C LEU A 31 -4.97 6.62 -2.19
N PHE A 32 -4.96 5.42 -1.61
CA PHE A 32 -3.77 4.78 -1.08
C PHE A 32 -3.34 3.61 -1.96
N LEU A 33 -2.17 3.72 -2.60
CA LEU A 33 -1.66 2.72 -3.53
C LEU A 33 -0.18 2.44 -3.29
N LEU A 34 0.10 1.20 -2.92
CA LEU A 34 1.46 0.65 -2.93
C LEU A 34 1.65 -0.37 -4.07
N GLU A 35 0.59 -0.81 -4.73
CA GLU A 35 0.70 -1.79 -5.82
C GLU A 35 1.06 -1.13 -7.17
N CYS A 36 1.68 -1.91 -8.05
CA CYS A 36 2.03 -1.43 -9.38
C CYS A 36 0.77 -1.23 -10.26
N PRO A 37 0.83 -0.37 -11.30
CA PRO A 37 -0.35 -0.09 -12.14
C PRO A 37 -0.95 -1.31 -12.83
N LEU A 38 -0.14 -2.33 -13.14
CA LEU A 38 -0.60 -3.56 -13.80
C LEU A 38 -1.46 -4.43 -12.87
N HIS A 39 -1.27 -4.31 -11.56
CA HIS A 39 -1.98 -5.11 -10.56
C HIS A 39 -3.09 -4.33 -9.84
N THR A 40 -3.40 -3.12 -10.30
CA THR A 40 -4.38 -2.24 -9.66
C THR A 40 -5.54 -1.94 -10.61
N GLN A 41 -6.72 -1.62 -10.06
CA GLN A 41 -7.86 -1.14 -10.82
C GLN A 41 -7.49 0.07 -11.70
N ALA A 42 -8.14 0.21 -12.86
CA ALA A 42 -8.01 1.40 -13.68
C ALA A 42 -8.72 2.61 -13.03
N PHE A 43 -7.97 3.64 -12.66
CA PHE A 43 -8.51 4.90 -12.10
C PHE A 43 -8.77 6.00 -13.13
N LYS A 44 -8.65 5.71 -14.43
CA LYS A 44 -8.78 6.71 -15.52
C LYS A 44 -10.10 7.49 -15.47
N ASN A 45 -11.18 6.84 -15.03
CA ASN A 45 -12.52 7.43 -14.96
C ASN A 45 -12.84 8.08 -13.60
N LEU A 46 -11.88 8.15 -12.68
CA LEU A 46 -12.07 8.66 -11.31
C LEU A 46 -11.42 10.03 -11.10
N LYS A 47 -11.41 10.84 -12.17
CA LYS A 47 -10.90 12.22 -12.12
C LYS A 47 -11.69 13.03 -11.09
N ASN A 48 -10.99 13.74 -10.21
CA ASN A 48 -11.55 14.58 -9.14
C ASN A 48 -12.37 13.85 -8.06
N VAL A 49 -12.26 12.52 -7.96
CA VAL A 49 -12.92 11.76 -6.88
C VAL A 49 -12.15 11.86 -5.56
N PHE A 50 -10.83 11.82 -5.63
CA PHE A 50 -9.93 11.89 -4.48
C PHE A 50 -9.37 13.29 -4.32
N ASN A 51 -9.15 13.73 -3.07
CA ASN A 51 -8.43 14.98 -2.81
C ASN A 51 -6.94 14.76 -2.82
N TRP A 52 -6.50 13.68 -2.18
CA TRP A 52 -5.10 13.38 -1.96
C TRP A 52 -4.76 11.98 -2.42
N THR A 53 -3.50 11.83 -2.79
CA THR A 53 -2.86 10.58 -3.12
C THR A 53 -1.84 10.24 -2.05
N ALA A 54 -1.82 8.98 -1.63
CA ALA A 54 -0.85 8.44 -0.70
C ALA A 54 -0.18 7.22 -1.34
N THR A 55 0.97 7.43 -2.00
CA THR A 55 1.60 6.39 -2.82
C THR A 55 3.12 6.36 -2.64
N TYR A 56 3.76 5.30 -3.16
CA TYR A 56 5.22 5.20 -3.21
C TYR A 56 5.89 6.22 -4.12
N ARG A 57 5.12 6.94 -4.97
CA ARG A 57 5.68 7.97 -5.83
C ARG A 57 5.96 9.24 -5.04
N HIS A 58 7.13 9.84 -5.31
CA HIS A 58 7.56 11.08 -4.67
C HIS A 58 6.70 12.30 -5.02
N ASP A 59 5.88 12.23 -6.06
CA ASP A 59 4.96 13.29 -6.48
C ASP A 59 3.53 13.12 -5.93
N SER A 60 3.32 12.22 -4.97
CA SER A 60 2.03 12.12 -4.26
C SER A 60 1.91 13.15 -3.13
N ASP A 61 0.68 13.52 -2.78
CA ASP A 61 0.40 14.51 -1.71
C ASP A 61 0.95 14.04 -0.36
N LEU A 62 0.83 12.74 -0.08
CA LEU A 62 1.34 12.07 1.11
C LEU A 62 2.27 10.93 0.68
N VAL A 63 3.58 11.18 0.67
CA VAL A 63 4.54 10.14 0.28
C VAL A 63 4.45 8.95 1.25
N ALA A 64 4.04 7.80 0.71
CA ALA A 64 3.88 6.55 1.43
C ALA A 64 4.90 5.54 0.88
N PRO A 65 6.11 5.45 1.46
CA PRO A 65 7.11 4.50 0.98
C PRO A 65 6.63 3.06 1.20
N TYR A 66 7.18 2.13 0.41
CA TYR A 66 7.05 0.72 0.71
C TYR A 66 7.54 0.41 2.12
N GLU A 67 6.95 -0.63 2.69
CA GLU A 67 7.44 -1.20 3.93
C GLU A 67 8.90 -1.64 3.76
N LYS A 68 9.69 -1.41 4.80
CA LYS A 68 11.07 -1.87 4.86
C LYS A 68 11.19 -2.93 5.93
N PHE A 69 11.98 -3.96 5.65
CA PHE A 69 12.35 -4.93 6.66
C PHE A 69 13.21 -4.26 7.73
N VAL A 70 12.76 -4.34 8.98
CA VAL A 70 13.53 -3.93 10.15
C VAL A 70 13.76 -5.16 11.03
N PRO A 71 14.97 -5.31 11.61
CA PRO A 71 15.23 -6.46 12.44
C PRO A 71 14.49 -6.26 13.77
N TYR A 72 13.86 -7.32 14.27
CA TYR A 72 13.20 -7.27 15.58
C TYR A 72 14.19 -6.89 16.69
N ASN A 73 15.41 -7.44 16.63
CA ASN A 73 16.51 -7.06 17.51
C ASN A 73 17.40 -6.03 16.82
N SER A 74 17.42 -4.80 17.35
CA SER A 74 18.23 -3.68 16.86
C SER A 74 19.75 -3.94 16.88
N SER A 75 20.20 -4.96 17.61
CA SER A 75 21.60 -5.41 17.63
C SER A 75 22.02 -6.13 16.35
N ILE A 76 21.05 -6.62 15.56
CA ILE A 76 21.32 -7.27 14.28
C ILE A 76 21.62 -6.18 13.25
N LYS A 77 22.90 -6.00 12.92
CA LYS A 77 23.32 -5.09 11.86
C LYS A 77 23.24 -5.80 10.52
N PHE A 78 22.44 -5.26 9.60
CA PHE A 78 22.58 -5.62 8.18
C PHE A 78 23.93 -5.12 7.69
N VAL A 79 24.81 -6.05 7.33
CA VAL A 79 26.09 -5.70 6.70
C VAL A 79 25.78 -5.21 5.28
N SER A 80 25.75 -3.89 5.09
CA SER A 80 25.57 -3.29 3.77
C SER A 80 26.71 -3.75 2.86
N GLY A 81 26.39 -4.52 1.81
CA GLY A 81 27.37 -4.92 0.79
C GLY A 81 27.69 -6.41 0.71
N GLN A 82 27.22 -7.27 1.63
CA GLN A 82 27.30 -8.72 1.41
C GLN A 82 26.05 -9.20 0.64
N LYS A 83 26.08 -9.08 -0.70
CA LYS A 83 25.36 -10.06 -1.54
C LYS A 83 26.05 -11.41 -1.35
N LYS A 84 25.80 -12.08 -0.23
CA LYS A 84 25.92 -13.52 -0.20
C LYS A 84 24.72 -14.02 -0.99
N TYR A 85 24.93 -14.31 -2.27
CA TYR A 85 24.11 -15.32 -2.92
C TYR A 85 24.06 -16.47 -1.92
N ALA A 86 22.86 -16.80 -1.43
CA ALA A 86 22.68 -17.97 -0.60
C ALA A 86 23.21 -19.13 -1.45
N VAL A 87 24.40 -19.63 -1.11
CA VAL A 87 24.87 -20.89 -1.64
C VAL A 87 23.82 -21.90 -1.18
N GLU A 88 23.27 -22.57 -2.18
CA GLU A 88 22.07 -23.38 -2.13
C GLU A 88 22.04 -24.33 -0.91
N GLU A 89 21.00 -24.21 -0.09
CA GLU A 89 20.29 -25.42 0.29
C GLU A 89 18.98 -25.40 -0.49
N ASN A 90 18.89 -26.24 -1.52
CA ASN A 90 17.67 -26.58 -2.24
C ASN A 90 16.62 -27.18 -1.27
N ARG A 91 16.06 -26.37 -0.36
CA ARG A 91 14.85 -26.71 0.39
C ARG A 91 13.67 -26.28 -0.44
N ASN A 92 13.14 -27.24 -1.18
CA ASN A 92 11.90 -27.08 -1.90
C ASN A 92 10.73 -27.06 -0.88
N TYR A 93 10.36 -25.88 -0.38
CA TYR A 93 9.24 -25.69 0.58
C TYR A 93 7.86 -26.05 -0.01
N ALA A 94 7.79 -26.35 -1.31
CA ALA A 94 6.59 -26.80 -2.01
C ALA A 94 6.47 -28.34 -2.10
N ALA A 95 7.46 -29.10 -1.66
CA ALA A 95 7.48 -30.56 -1.83
C ALA A 95 6.38 -31.32 -1.06
N ASN A 96 5.73 -30.68 -0.07
CA ASN A 96 4.72 -31.32 0.78
C ASN A 96 3.36 -30.59 0.78
N LYS A 97 3.07 -29.77 -0.24
CA LYS A 97 1.70 -29.27 -0.43
C LYS A 97 0.95 -30.24 -1.32
N SER A 98 0.09 -31.04 -0.67
CA SER A 98 -0.93 -31.89 -1.28
C SER A 98 -1.99 -31.06 -1.99
#